data_AF-A0A3M2T933-F1
#
_entry.id   AF-A0A3M2T933-F1
#
_cell.length_a   1.000
_cell.length_b   1.000
_cell.length_c   1.000
_cell.angle_alpha   90.00
_cell.angle_beta   90.00
_cell.angle_gamma   90.00
#
_symmetry.space_group_name_H-M   'P 1'
#
loop_
_entity.id
_entity.type
_entity.pdbx_description
1 polymer ?
#
loop_
_entity_poly.entity_id
_entity_poly.type
_entity_poly.pdbx_seq_one_letter_code
_entity_poly.pdbx_strand_id
1 'polypeptide(L)'
;MSYHNYHTMFQSGQAVDRVRGSRLPAEGPQLSTLEEAFTSENWIIRLYKVKDLDNFGRDHSSAMAFDRGHKRKKATKKRGPKVLRTE
;
A
#
# COMPACT_ATOMS: atom_id res chain seq x y z
N MET A 1 -1.25 -1.77 -10.80
CA MET A 1 -2.64 -1.31 -10.96
C MET A 1 -3.58 -2.48 -11.25
N SER A 2 -3.45 -3.20 -12.37
CA SER A 2 -4.42 -4.22 -12.81
C SER A 2 -4.72 -5.37 -11.85
N TYR A 3 -3.84 -5.66 -10.89
CA TYR A 3 -4.05 -6.67 -9.84
C TYR A 3 -4.57 -6.13 -8.49
N HIS A 4 -4.80 -4.82 -8.39
CA HIS A 4 -5.37 -4.21 -7.20
C HIS A 4 -6.71 -4.90 -6.89
N ASN A 5 -6.94 -5.38 -5.67
CA ASN A 5 -8.16 -6.10 -5.27
C ASN A 5 -8.55 -7.34 -6.12
N TYR A 6 -7.72 -7.82 -7.04
CA TYR A 6 -8.09 -8.98 -7.86
C TYR A 6 -8.21 -10.26 -7.02
N HIS A 7 -7.34 -10.39 -6.00
CA HIS A 7 -7.31 -11.52 -5.09
C HIS A 7 -8.58 -11.64 -4.22
N THR A 8 -9.32 -10.56 -3.97
CA THR A 8 -10.51 -10.56 -3.10
C THR A 8 -11.76 -11.08 -3.79
N MET A 9 -11.74 -11.23 -5.12
CA MET A 9 -12.87 -11.80 -5.88
C MET A 9 -13.03 -13.30 -5.70
N PHE A 10 -11.97 -13.98 -5.26
CA PHE A 10 -11.93 -15.42 -5.11
C PHE A 10 -11.84 -15.79 -3.63
N GLN A 11 -12.13 -17.05 -3.32
CA GLN A 11 -11.81 -17.58 -2.00
C GLN A 11 -10.30 -17.48 -1.75
N SER A 12 -9.93 -17.29 -0.48
CA SER A 12 -8.54 -17.07 -0.07
C SER A 12 -7.59 -18.11 -0.67
N GLY A 13 -6.52 -17.64 -1.33
CA GLY A 13 -5.49 -18.49 -1.95
C GLY A 13 -5.87 -19.16 -3.27
N GLN A 14 -7.09 -18.93 -3.79
CA GLN A 14 -7.57 -19.52 -5.05
C GLN A 14 -7.56 -18.57 -6.25
N ALA A 15 -7.06 -17.34 -6.09
CA ALA A 15 -6.97 -16.40 -7.18
C ALA A 15 -5.97 -16.90 -8.24
N VAL A 16 -6.46 -17.09 -9.46
CA VAL A 16 -5.65 -17.52 -10.62
C VAL A 16 -5.80 -16.48 -11.72
N ASP A 17 -4.68 -16.09 -12.32
CA ASP A 17 -4.68 -15.37 -13.59
C ASP A 17 -4.89 -16.39 -14.71
N ARG A 18 -6.06 -16.37 -15.35
CA ARG A 18 -6.44 -17.34 -16.38
C ARG A 18 -5.60 -17.20 -17.66
N VAL A 19 -5.09 -16.01 -17.96
CA VAL A 19 -4.27 -15.78 -19.16
C VAL A 19 -2.85 -16.28 -18.93
N ARG A 20 -2.31 -16.09 -17.71
CA ARG A 20 -0.95 -16.51 -17.36
C ARG A 20 -0.85 -17.92 -16.81
N GLY A 21 -1.98 -18.52 -16.42
CA GLY A 21 -2.02 -19.83 -15.76
C GLY A 21 -1.37 -19.85 -14.36
N SER A 22 -1.10 -18.69 -13.77
CA SER A 22 -0.36 -18.57 -12.50
C SER A 22 -1.29 -18.24 -11.32
N ARG A 23 -1.02 -18.83 -10.16
CA ARG A 23 -1.67 -18.46 -8.89
C ARG A 23 -1.13 -17.14 -8.37
N LEU A 24 -2.02 -16.31 -7.83
CA LEU A 24 -1.66 -15.05 -7.20
C LEU A 24 -1.39 -15.22 -5.70
N PRO A 25 -0.58 -14.31 -5.12
CA PRO A 25 -0.42 -14.23 -3.67
C PRO A 25 -1.73 -13.87 -2.97
N ALA A 26 -1.82 -14.22 -1.67
CA ALA A 26 -2.98 -13.92 -0.84
C ALA A 26 -3.18 -12.42 -0.59
N GLU A 27 -2.09 -11.64 -0.55
CA GLU A 27 -2.15 -10.18 -0.45
C GLU A 27 -1.79 -9.55 -1.80
N GLY A 28 -2.70 -8.72 -2.31
CA GLY A 28 -2.50 -7.98 -3.55
C GLY A 28 -1.68 -6.70 -3.38
N PRO A 29 -1.19 -6.12 -4.49
CA PRO A 29 -0.51 -4.84 -4.47
C PRO A 29 -1.46 -3.72 -4.05
N GLN A 30 -0.98 -2.80 -3.21
CA GLN A 30 -1.74 -1.62 -2.78
C GLN A 30 -1.28 -0.36 -3.51
N LEU A 31 -2.24 0.55 -3.75
CA LEU A 31 -2.03 1.79 -4.47
C LEU A 31 -2.07 2.97 -3.49
N SER A 32 -0.97 3.73 -3.43
CA SER A 32 -0.86 4.92 -2.57
C SER A 32 -1.35 6.19 -3.24
N THR A 33 -0.96 6.39 -4.49
CA THR A 33 -1.14 7.62 -5.27
C THR A 33 -2.38 7.62 -6.16
N LEU A 34 -2.96 6.45 -6.39
CA LEU A 34 -4.09 6.26 -7.30
C LEU A 34 -5.29 5.72 -6.53
N GLU A 35 -6.47 6.14 -6.92
CA GLU A 35 -7.75 5.62 -6.45
C GLU A 35 -8.54 5.00 -7.59
N GLU A 36 -9.32 3.97 -7.28
CA GLU A 36 -10.17 3.30 -8.26
C GLU A 36 -11.46 4.11 -8.43
N ALA A 37 -11.68 4.64 -9.64
CA ALA A 37 -12.86 5.44 -9.95
C ALA A 37 -13.98 4.58 -10.56
N PHE A 38 -13.62 3.59 -11.38
CA PHE A 38 -14.56 2.66 -11.98
C PHE A 38 -13.89 1.34 -12.36
N THR A 39 -14.60 0.23 -12.15
CA THR A 39 -14.21 -1.09 -12.63
C THR A 39 -15.41 -1.72 -13.34
N SER A 40 -15.21 -2.22 -14.56
CA SER A 40 -16.26 -2.92 -15.32
C SER A 40 -16.63 -4.26 -14.66
N GLU A 41 -17.85 -4.76 -14.91
CA GLU A 41 -18.36 -6.04 -14.37
C GLU A 41 -17.40 -7.21 -14.57
N ASN A 42 -16.85 -7.37 -15.77
CA ASN A 42 -15.93 -8.46 -16.10
C ASN A 42 -14.44 -8.13 -15.83
N TRP A 43 -14.16 -7.02 -15.14
CA TRP A 43 -12.79 -6.59 -14.77
C TRP A 43 -11.81 -6.44 -15.95
N ILE A 44 -12.33 -6.18 -17.15
CA ILE A 44 -11.53 -5.92 -18.36
C ILE A 44 -11.02 -4.47 -18.37
N ILE A 45 -11.86 -3.52 -17.95
CA ILE A 45 -11.54 -2.09 -17.92
C ILE A 45 -11.51 -1.61 -16.47
N ARG A 46 -10.41 -0.94 -16.12
CA ARG A 46 -10.19 -0.33 -14.80
C ARG A 46 -9.74 1.11 -14.98
N LEU A 47 -10.55 2.04 -14.52
CA LEU A 47 -10.27 3.47 -14.54
C LEU A 47 -9.80 3.92 -13.17
N TYR A 48 -8.61 4.50 -13.14
CA TYR A 48 -7.99 5.03 -11.94
C TYR A 48 -7.81 6.53 -12.05
N LYS A 49 -8.06 7.22 -10.95
CA LYS A 49 -7.82 8.65 -10.81
C LYS A 49 -6.58 8.86 -9.94
N VAL A 50 -5.77 9.86 -10.30
CA VAL A 50 -4.66 10.32 -9.46
C VAL A 50 -5.24 11.08 -8.27
N LYS A 51 -4.83 10.72 -7.06
CA LYS A 51 -5.25 11.43 -5.85
C LYS A 51 -4.69 12.85 -5.85
N ASP A 52 -5.46 13.77 -5.31
CA ASP A 52 -4.97 15.13 -5.06
C ASP A 52 -3.90 15.12 -3.98
N LEU A 53 -3.00 16.10 -4.02
CA LEU A 53 -1.93 16.25 -3.03
C LEU A 53 -2.51 16.32 -1.61
N ASP A 54 -1.80 15.71 -0.66
CA ASP A 54 -2.21 15.74 0.74
C ASP A 54 -2.19 17.17 1.29
N ASN A 55 -3.24 17.56 2.03
CA ASN A 55 -3.40 18.91 2.57
C ASN A 55 -2.26 19.33 3.51
N PHE A 56 -1.59 18.37 4.14
CA PHE A 56 -0.46 18.61 5.04
C PHE A 56 0.90 18.52 4.31
N GLY A 57 0.90 18.37 2.98
CA GLY A 57 2.10 18.26 2.16
C GLY A 57 2.91 16.98 2.42
N ARG A 58 2.29 15.93 2.99
CA ARG A 58 2.96 14.66 3.25
C ARG A 58 2.98 13.81 1.98
N ASP A 59 3.92 12.87 1.92
CA ASP A 59 3.93 11.87 0.87
C ASP A 59 2.72 10.92 1.01
N HIS A 60 2.13 10.51 -0.12
CA HIS A 60 0.95 9.64 -0.17
C HIS A 60 1.17 8.29 0.53
N SER A 61 2.39 7.76 0.48
CA SER A 61 2.72 6.52 1.21
C SER A 61 2.61 6.71 2.73
N SER A 62 3.06 7.86 3.23
CA SER A 62 3.03 8.20 4.64
C SER A 62 1.63 8.52 5.15
N ALA A 63 0.81 9.16 4.32
CA ALA A 63 -0.61 9.40 4.60
C ALA A 63 -1.37 8.08 4.71
N MET A 64 -1.22 7.16 3.73
CA MET A 64 -1.87 5.85 3.82
C MET A 64 -1.36 5.00 4.98
N ALA A 65 -0.07 5.05 5.32
CA ALA A 65 0.46 4.33 6.46
C ALA A 65 -0.16 4.83 7.78
N PHE A 66 -0.37 6.15 7.90
CA PHE A 66 -1.05 6.75 9.03
C PHE A 66 -2.51 6.28 9.14
N ASP A 67 -3.26 6.27 8.03
CA ASP A 67 -4.66 5.81 8.01
C ASP A 67 -4.81 4.34 8.41
N ARG A 68 -3.81 3.50 8.09
CA ARG A 68 -3.75 2.09 8.54
C ARG A 68 -3.37 1.93 10.01
N GLY A 69 -3.16 3.01 10.74
CA GLY A 69 -2.76 2.99 12.14
C GLY A 69 -1.27 2.72 12.37
N HIS A 70 -0.44 2.74 11.32
CA HIS A 70 1.00 2.63 11.51
C HIS A 70 1.55 3.94 12.08
N LYS A 71 2.13 3.86 13.29
CA LYS A 71 2.79 5.00 13.92
C LYS A 71 4.06 5.34 13.14
N ARG A 72 4.22 6.63 12.80
CA ARG A 72 5.48 7.16 12.25
C ARG A 72 6.61 6.79 13.21
N LYS A 73 7.53 5.92 12.78
CA LYS A 73 8.71 5.59 13.58
C LYS A 73 9.50 6.89 13.81
N LYS A 74 9.55 7.35 15.07
CA LYS A 74 10.44 8.45 15.44
C LYS A 74 11.85 8.01 15.09
N ALA A 75 12.58 8.83 14.33
CA ALA A 75 13.99 8.60 14.09
C ALA A 75 14.64 8.44 15.48
N THR A 76 15.22 7.27 15.73
CA THR A 76 16.03 7.08 16.92
C THR A 76 17.17 8.07 16.80
N LYS A 77 17.13 9.15 17.59
CA LYS A 77 18.32 9.97 17.79
C LYS A 77 19.40 8.99 18.19
N LYS A 78 20.43 8.84 17.35
CA LYS A 78 21.63 8.10 17.71
C LYS A 78 22.18 8.79 18.94
N ARG A 79 21.78 8.32 20.13
CA ARG A 79 22.40 8.73 21.38
C ARG A 79 23.84 8.27 21.23
N GLY A 80 24.76 9.24 21.21
CA GLY A 80 26.19 8.94 21.20
C GLY A 80 26.53 7.96 22.32
N PRO A 81 27.69 7.28 22.24
CA PRO A 81 28.12 6.35 23.26
C PRO A 81 28.00 7.00 24.65
N LYS A 82 27.39 6.29 25.62
CA LYS A 82 27.28 6.78 26.99
C LYS A 82 28.70 6.91 27.55
N VAL A 83 29.19 8.13 27.71
CA VAL A 83 30.46 8.40 28.39
C VAL A 83 30.21 8.34 29.90
N LEU A 84 30.90 7.44 30.59
CA LEU A 84 30.90 7.42 32.06
C LEU A 84 31.70 8.64 32.53
N ARG A 85 31.05 9.54 33.27
CA ARG A 85 31.70 10.72 33.84
C ARG A 85 32.45 10.27 35.09
N THR A 86 33.77 10.15 34.98
CA THR A 86 34.67 10.04 36.13
C THR A 86 35.10 11.44 36.53
N GLU A 87 34.90 11.78 37.81
CA GLU A 87 35.39 13.00 38.45
C GLU A 87 36.93 13.04 38.49
#